data_AF-A0A2W6ZIA2-F1
#
_entry.id   AF-A0A2W6ZIA2-F1
#
_cell.length_a   1.000
_cell.length_b   1.000
_cell.length_c   1.000
_cell.angle_alpha   90.00
_cell.angle_beta   90.00
_cell.angle_gamma   90.00
#
_symmetry.space_group_name_H-M   'P 1'
#
loop_
_entity.id
_entity.type
_entity.pdbx_description
1 polymer ?
#
loop_
_entity_poly.entity_id
_entity_poly.type
_entity_poly.pdbx_seq_one_letter_code
_entity_poly.pdbx_strand_id
1 'polypeptide(L)' 'MTCPTCGSHDISKNGTTRRGKQNYKCRDCNR' A
#
# COMPACT_ATOMS: atom_id res chain seq x y z
N MET A 1 -1.16 -5.51 -7.63
CA MET A 1 -1.51 -5.71 -6.20
C MET A 1 -2.83 -5.01 -5.97
N THR A 2 -3.74 -5.61 -5.21
CA THR A 2 -5.10 -5.06 -5.00
C THR A 2 -5.26 -4.72 -3.53
N CYS A 3 -5.85 -3.56 -3.23
CA CYS A 3 -6.02 -3.11 -1.86
C CYS A 3 -7.03 -4.04 -1.18
N PRO A 4 -6.67 -4.69 -0.07
CA PRO A 4 -7.58 -5.62 0.59
C PRO A 4 -8.75 -4.92 1.29
N THR A 5 -8.71 -3.58 1.42
CA THR A 5 -9.77 -2.81 2.09
C THR A 5 -10.84 -2.33 1.10
N CYS A 6 -10.45 -1.81 -0.06
CA CYS A 6 -11.38 -1.21 -1.02
C CYS A 6 -11.40 -1.88 -2.41
N GLY A 7 -10.54 -2.87 -2.65
CA GLY A 7 -10.44 -3.52 -3.96
C GLY A 7 -9.73 -2.67 -5.03
N SER A 8 -9.25 -1.47 -4.71
CA SER A 8 -8.54 -0.63 -5.67
C SER A 8 -7.18 -1.22 -6.09
N HIS A 9 -6.78 -0.93 -7.33
CA HIS A 9 -5.45 -1.23 -7.85
C HIS A 9 -4.46 -0.06 -7.68
N ASP A 10 -4.93 1.11 -7.23
CA ASP A 10 -4.12 2.31 -7.06
C ASP A 10 -3.35 2.26 -5.74
N ILE A 11 -2.25 1.52 -5.75
CA ILE A 11 -1.39 1.28 -4.59
C ILE A 11 0.03 1.75 -4.91
N SER A 12 0.53 2.69 -4.12
CA SER A 12 1.89 3.22 -4.24
C SER A 12 2.82 2.68 -3.15
N LYS A 13 4.13 2.71 -3.41
CA LYS A 13 5.15 2.35 -2.41
C LYS A 13 5.27 3.49 -1.38
N ASN A 14 5.22 3.14 -0.10
CA ASN A 14 5.24 4.11 1.01
C ASN A 14 6.42 3.84 1.97
N GLY A 15 7.62 3.83 1.41
CA GLY A 15 8.86 3.53 2.15
C GLY A 15 9.02 2.06 2.55
N THR A 16 9.96 1.81 3.45
CA THR A 16 10.27 0.48 3.99
C THR A 16 10.14 0.47 5.50
N THR A 17 9.73 -0.65 6.06
CA THR A 17 9.83 -0.91 7.51
C THR A 17 11.30 -0.96 7.95
N ARG A 18 11.56 -0.84 9.26
CA ARG A 18 12.90 -1.02 9.86
C ARG A 18 13.58 -2.35 9.47
N ARG A 19 12.80 -3.38 9.10
CA ARG A 19 13.30 -4.70 8.68
C ARG A 19 13.49 -4.81 7.16
N GLY A 20 13.39 -3.70 6.41
CA GLY A 20 13.58 -3.66 4.95
C GLY A 20 12.37 -4.10 4.12
N LYS A 21 11.25 -4.51 4.75
CA LYS A 21 10.02 -4.83 4.02
C LYS A 21 9.40 -3.57 3.42
N GLN A 22 9.11 -3.57 2.12
CA GLN A 22 8.35 -2.51 1.46
C GLN A 22 6.96 -2.34 2.08
N ASN A 23 6.63 -1.10 2.41
CA ASN A 23 5.27 -0.68 2.72
C ASN A 23 4.57 -0.20 1.46
N TYR A 24 3.27 -0.38 1.44
CA TYR A 24 2.39 0.03 0.36
C TYR A 24 1.25 0.85 0.95
N LYS A 25 0.79 1.86 0.20
CA LYS A 25 -0.34 2.72 0.57
C LYS A 25 -1.31 2.81 -0.60
N CYS A 26 -2.56 2.47 -0.35
CA CYS A 26 -3.66 2.70 -1.27
C CYS A 26 -3.98 4.20 -1.34
N ARG A 27 -4.11 4.73 -2.55
CA ARG A 27 -4.41 6.15 -2.78
C ARG A 27 -5.89 6.47 -2.65
N ASP A 28 -6.76 5.48 -2.89
CA ASP A 28 -8.21 5.67 -2.83
C ASP A 28 -8.76 5.63 -1.40
N CYS A 29 -8.37 4.62 -0.60
CA CYS A 29 -8.86 4.48 0.77
C CYS A 29 -7.83 4.88 1.84
N ASN A 30 -6.67 5.41 1.42
CA ASN A 30 -5.58 5.84 2.29
C ASN A 30 -5.01 4.78 3.25
N ARG A 31 -5.21 3.49 2.94
CA ARG A 31 -4.72 2.35 3.73
C ARG A 31 -3.55 1.61 3.11
#